data_AF-A0A7V4JLT5-F1
#
_entry.id   AF-A0A7V4JLT5-F1
#
_cell.length_a   1.000
_cell.length_b   1.000
_cell.length_c   1.000
_cell.angle_alpha   90.00
_cell.angle_beta   90.00
_cell.angle_gamma   90.00
#
_symmetry.space_group_name_H-M   'P 1'
#
loop_
_entity.id
_entity.type
_entity.pdbx_description
1 polymer ?
#
loop_
_entity_poly.entity_id
_entity_poly.type
_entity_poly.pdbx_seq_one_letter_code
_entity_poly.pdbx_strand_id
1 'polypeptide(L)'
;MSIFISTIRKELNKIAYVAILLVLTGKGSYAANKYIHANVSWNTPNVWYDAPAGGNITTPPTASDDVYTNGYRLTVDGNFSCNNVICSNTAGAITVNSPYTLTIYGTLSCPSGSWGTDLIGGNGTIIMKKTSGTIIENWANQSTFENLIIDPGAGNTVNLDNVNMAWVWCSTSWPSTSK
;
A
#
# COMPACT_ATOMS: atom_id res chain seq x y z
N MET A 1 -46.90 -0.92 38.05
CA MET A 1 -46.59 0.01 36.93
C MET A 1 -45.16 0.56 36.96
N SER A 2 -44.62 0.94 38.13
CA SER A 2 -43.26 1.52 38.26
C SER A 2 -42.10 0.60 37.83
N ILE A 3 -42.18 -0.71 38.14
CA ILE A 3 -41.13 -1.69 37.81
C ILE A 3 -40.97 -1.85 36.30
N PHE A 4 -42.09 -1.89 35.56
CA PHE A 4 -42.12 -2.07 34.10
C PHE A 4 -41.44 -0.90 33.36
N ILE A 5 -41.63 0.33 33.86
CA ILE A 5 -41.01 1.54 33.31
C ILE A 5 -39.49 1.55 33.57
N SER A 6 -39.05 1.03 34.72
CA SER A 6 -37.62 0.96 35.06
C SER A 6 -36.83 -0.02 34.17
N THR A 7 -37.46 -1.14 33.81
CA THR A 7 -36.87 -2.16 32.95
C THR A 7 -36.72 -1.66 31.51
N ILE A 8 -37.75 -0.98 30.98
CA ILE A 8 -37.71 -0.41 29.63
C ILE A 8 -36.62 0.65 29.48
N ARG A 9 -36.43 1.51 30.50
CA ARG A 9 -35.36 2.54 30.48
C ARG A 9 -33.96 1.93 30.45
N LYS A 10 -33.73 0.82 31.14
CA LYS A 10 -32.42 0.14 31.14
C LYS A 10 -32.10 -0.47 29.78
N GLU A 11 -33.08 -1.05 29.10
CA GLU A 11 -32.87 -1.63 27.77
C GLU A 11 -32.68 -0.56 26.69
N LEU A 12 -33.41 0.56 26.76
CA LEU A 12 -33.19 1.71 25.86
C LEU A 12 -31.78 2.30 26.00
N ASN A 13 -31.26 2.42 27.22
CA ASN A 13 -29.89 2.92 27.44
C ASN A 13 -28.84 1.97 26.85
N LYS A 14 -29.00 0.65 26.99
CA LYS A 14 -28.07 -0.33 26.40
C LYS A 14 -28.06 -0.23 24.87
N ILE A 15 -29.25 -0.12 24.25
CA ILE A 15 -29.37 0.03 22.79
C ILE A 15 -28.70 1.33 22.33
N ALA A 16 -28.88 2.43 23.06
CA ALA A 16 -28.23 3.71 22.77
C ALA A 16 -26.70 3.61 22.86
N TYR A 17 -26.16 2.94 23.90
CA TYR A 17 -24.72 2.71 24.03
C TYR A 17 -24.14 1.87 22.88
N VAL A 18 -24.84 0.81 22.47
CA VAL A 18 -24.41 -0.03 21.35
C VAL A 18 -24.47 0.73 20.01
N ALA A 19 -25.51 1.53 19.78
CA ALA A 19 -25.63 2.35 18.59
C ALA A 19 -24.54 3.43 18.51
N ILE A 20 -24.23 4.09 19.63
CA ILE A 20 -23.14 5.07 19.71
C ILE A 20 -21.78 4.40 19.46
N LEU A 21 -21.55 3.21 20.03
CA LEU A 21 -20.32 2.45 19.79
C LEU A 21 -20.17 2.09 18.30
N LEU A 22 -21.26 1.65 17.65
CA LEU A 22 -21.27 1.27 16.24
C LEU A 22 -21.00 2.47 15.30
N VAL A 23 -21.52 3.65 15.65
CA VAL A 23 -21.30 4.89 14.89
C VAL A 23 -19.86 5.41 15.05
N LEU A 24 -19.26 5.24 16.23
CA LEU A 24 -17.87 5.63 16.49
C LEU A 24 -16.86 4.68 15.82
N THR A 25 -17.18 3.39 15.71
CA THR A 25 -16.33 2.39 15.02
C THR A 25 -16.59 2.32 13.52
N GLY A 26 -17.68 2.91 13.03
CA GLY A 26 -18.13 2.87 11.64
C GLY A 26 -17.47 3.88 10.70
N LYS A 27 -16.29 4.42 11.03
CA LYS A 27 -15.52 5.18 10.04
C LYS A 27 -15.03 4.19 8.99
N GLY A 28 -15.71 4.16 7.85
CA GLY A 28 -15.23 3.43 6.68
C GLY A 28 -13.77 3.80 6.43
N SER A 29 -12.92 2.79 6.29
CA SER A 29 -11.52 2.96 5.91
C SER A 29 -11.47 3.44 4.46
N TYR A 30 -11.61 4.75 4.27
CA TYR A 30 -11.25 5.37 3.01
C TYR A 30 -9.73 5.31 2.90
N ALA A 31 -9.23 4.93 1.73
CA ALA A 31 -7.82 5.03 1.40
C ALA A 31 -7.35 6.48 1.64
N ALA A 32 -6.40 6.68 2.55
CA ALA A 32 -5.80 7.98 2.75
C ALA A 32 -4.58 8.14 1.84
N ASN A 33 -4.40 9.33 1.28
CA ASN A 33 -3.16 9.67 0.58
C ASN A 33 -2.08 10.02 1.59
N LYS A 34 -0.89 9.47 1.41
CA LYS A 34 0.26 9.61 2.31
C LYS A 34 1.47 10.09 1.53
N TYR A 35 1.89 11.32 1.79
CA TYR A 35 3.01 11.96 1.10
C TYR A 35 4.21 12.03 2.03
N ILE A 36 5.40 11.62 1.58
CA ILE A 36 6.66 11.92 2.29
C ILE A 36 7.20 13.27 1.83
N HIS A 37 7.78 14.05 2.75
CA HIS A 37 8.38 15.36 2.44
C HIS A 37 9.90 15.38 2.66
N ALA A 38 10.50 14.19 2.82
CA ALA A 38 11.94 14.00 2.97
C ALA A 38 12.31 12.55 2.61
N ASN A 39 13.61 12.27 2.45
CA ASN A 39 14.11 10.90 2.32
C ASN A 39 13.99 10.18 3.67
N VAL A 40 13.24 9.08 3.74
CA VAL A 40 12.84 8.47 5.01
C VAL A 40 12.66 6.96 4.91
N SER A 41 12.72 6.28 6.07
CA SER A 41 12.20 4.92 6.22
C SER A 41 10.69 4.93 6.46
N TRP A 42 10.00 3.85 6.08
CA TRP A 42 8.55 3.74 6.12
C TRP A 42 7.93 4.07 7.49
N ASN A 43 8.51 3.53 8.57
CA ASN A 43 7.96 3.70 9.92
C ASN A 43 8.40 5.01 10.62
N THR A 44 9.16 5.86 9.92
CA THR A 44 9.65 7.11 10.51
C THR A 44 8.45 7.94 10.96
N PRO A 45 8.38 8.36 12.23
CA PRO A 45 7.29 9.21 12.70
C PRO A 45 7.45 10.62 12.14
N ASN A 46 6.34 11.36 12.04
CA ASN A 46 6.32 12.79 11.70
C ASN A 46 6.85 13.19 10.32
N VAL A 47 6.88 12.26 9.36
CA VAL A 47 7.34 12.54 7.98
C VAL A 47 6.29 12.27 6.92
N TRP A 48 5.12 11.79 7.33
CA TRP A 48 3.99 11.48 6.47
C TRP A 48 2.97 12.60 6.55
N TYR A 49 2.46 13.03 5.40
CA TYR A 49 1.53 14.14 5.28
C TYR A 49 0.29 13.72 4.48
N ASP A 50 -0.82 14.40 4.73
CA ASP A 50 -2.09 14.20 3.99
C ASP A 50 -2.17 14.97 2.66
N ALA A 51 -1.16 15.78 2.34
CA ALA A 51 -1.08 16.57 1.11
C ALA A 51 0.36 16.68 0.57
N PRO A 52 0.54 16.91 -0.75
CA PRO A 52 1.87 17.05 -1.36
C PRO A 52 2.63 18.31 -0.91
N ALA A 53 1.92 19.34 -0.44
CA ALA A 53 2.51 20.55 0.15
C ALA A 53 1.58 21.12 1.24
N GLY A 54 2.15 21.62 2.34
CA GLY A 54 1.42 22.33 3.40
C GLY A 54 0.40 21.50 4.22
N GLY A 55 0.42 20.16 4.09
CA GLY A 55 -0.50 19.24 4.77
C GLY A 55 -0.20 19.02 6.26
N ASN A 56 -1.10 18.30 6.94
CA ASN A 56 -0.91 17.90 8.32
C ASN A 56 -0.05 16.64 8.41
N ILE A 57 0.75 16.56 9.48
CA ILE A 57 1.44 15.31 9.83
C ILE A 57 0.40 14.22 10.12
N THR A 58 0.63 13.05 9.58
CA THR A 58 -0.19 11.85 9.78
C THR A 58 0.67 10.66 10.19
N THR A 59 0.00 9.55 10.50
CA THR A 59 0.66 8.27 10.76
C THR A 59 1.26 7.66 9.49
N PRO A 60 2.22 6.73 9.63
CA PRO A 60 2.66 5.90 8.52
C PRO A 60 1.50 5.19 7.79
N PRO A 61 1.68 4.85 6.49
CA PRO A 61 0.68 4.19 5.68
C PRO A 61 0.34 2.79 6.18
N THR A 62 -0.91 2.43 6.01
CA THR A 62 -1.48 1.10 6.21
C THR A 62 -1.90 0.48 4.87
N ALA A 63 -2.36 -0.78 4.88
CA ALA A 63 -2.71 -1.53 3.68
C ALA A 63 -3.73 -0.85 2.75
N SER A 64 -4.60 0.01 3.26
CA SER A 64 -5.59 0.74 2.47
C SER A 64 -5.08 2.05 1.90
N ASP A 65 -3.92 2.54 2.34
CA ASP A 65 -3.47 3.90 2.04
C ASP A 65 -2.68 3.98 0.73
N ASP A 66 -2.77 5.12 0.06
CA ASP A 66 -2.01 5.41 -1.15
C ASP A 66 -0.73 6.17 -0.78
N VAL A 67 0.41 5.66 -1.23
CA VAL A 67 1.73 6.18 -0.88
C VAL A 67 2.28 7.01 -2.02
N TYR A 68 2.70 8.24 -1.72
CA TYR A 68 3.29 9.18 -2.67
C TYR A 68 4.71 9.53 -2.24
N THR A 69 5.69 9.28 -3.11
CA THR A 69 7.10 9.57 -2.81
C THR A 69 7.43 11.07 -2.91
N ASN A 70 6.62 11.83 -3.67
CA ASN A 70 6.63 13.30 -3.70
C ASN A 70 8.02 13.95 -3.91
N GLY A 71 8.89 13.37 -4.74
CA GLY A 71 10.23 13.89 -5.00
C GLY A 71 11.32 13.26 -4.13
N TYR A 72 10.96 12.44 -3.15
CA TYR A 72 11.87 11.87 -2.17
C TYR A 72 12.00 10.34 -2.29
N ARG A 73 13.03 9.79 -1.63
CA ARG A 73 13.30 8.36 -1.53
C ARG A 73 12.62 7.76 -0.31
N LEU A 74 11.88 6.69 -0.52
CA LEU A 74 11.28 5.87 0.52
C LEU A 74 12.06 4.57 0.74
N THR A 75 12.51 4.32 1.96
CA THR A 75 13.15 3.05 2.34
C THR A 75 12.15 2.14 3.06
N VAL A 76 12.04 0.90 2.59
CA VAL A 76 11.27 -0.18 3.20
C VAL A 76 12.25 -1.07 3.97
N ASP A 77 12.20 -0.95 5.28
CA ASP A 77 13.05 -1.64 6.26
C ASP A 77 12.24 -2.50 7.25
N GLY A 78 11.04 -2.90 6.82
CA GLY A 78 10.11 -3.76 7.53
C GLY A 78 9.06 -4.31 6.58
N ASN A 79 8.26 -5.27 7.05
CA ASN A 79 7.15 -5.80 6.25
C ASN A 79 5.98 -4.83 6.28
N PHE A 80 5.72 -4.19 5.14
CA PHE A 80 4.70 -3.15 5.02
C PHE A 80 3.77 -3.41 3.86
N SER A 81 2.63 -2.73 3.90
CA SER A 81 1.62 -2.83 2.86
C SER A 81 0.92 -1.50 2.64
N CYS A 82 0.50 -1.28 1.41
CA CYS A 82 -0.27 -0.12 0.99
C CYS A 82 -1.20 -0.50 -0.17
N ASN A 83 -2.13 0.39 -0.50
CA ASN A 83 -2.99 0.24 -1.63
C ASN A 83 -2.21 0.60 -2.90
N ASN A 84 -1.99 1.87 -3.20
CA ASN A 84 -1.16 2.29 -4.33
C ASN A 84 0.22 2.77 -3.86
N VAL A 85 1.20 2.71 -4.78
CA VAL A 85 2.45 3.47 -4.65
C VAL A 85 2.64 4.32 -5.90
N ILE A 86 2.77 5.62 -5.69
CA ILE A 86 2.93 6.63 -6.72
C ILE A 86 4.28 7.31 -6.51
N CYS A 87 5.22 7.06 -7.41
CA CYS A 87 6.47 7.78 -7.42
C CYS A 87 6.37 9.05 -8.26
N SER A 88 7.17 10.06 -7.93
CA SER A 88 7.42 11.21 -8.82
C SER A 88 8.91 11.41 -9.16
N ASN A 89 9.80 10.62 -8.57
CA ASN A 89 11.23 10.63 -8.87
C ASN A 89 11.50 9.78 -10.10
N THR A 90 12.47 10.18 -10.92
CA THR A 90 12.93 9.40 -12.08
C THR A 90 14.00 8.36 -11.74
N ALA A 91 14.49 8.35 -10.50
CA ALA A 91 15.51 7.42 -9.99
C ALA A 91 15.38 7.24 -8.47
N GLY A 92 15.59 6.02 -7.98
CA GLY A 92 15.72 5.68 -6.56
C GLY A 92 14.53 6.10 -5.69
N ALA A 93 13.33 6.06 -6.25
CA ALA A 93 12.10 6.47 -5.56
C ALA A 93 11.83 5.58 -4.33
N ILE A 94 12.09 4.27 -4.48
CA ILE A 94 11.87 3.28 -3.42
C ILE A 94 13.12 2.43 -3.28
N THR A 95 13.41 2.01 -2.06
CA THR A 95 14.40 0.96 -1.79
C THR A 95 13.80 -0.06 -0.85
N VAL A 96 13.74 -1.32 -1.27
CA VAL A 96 13.26 -2.41 -0.41
C VAL A 96 14.46 -3.22 0.05
N ASN A 97 14.73 -3.20 1.35
CA ASN A 97 15.86 -3.90 1.93
C ASN A 97 15.50 -5.35 2.24
N SER A 98 16.41 -6.28 1.97
CA SER A 98 16.31 -7.65 2.47
C SER A 98 16.35 -7.67 4.01
N PRO A 99 15.59 -8.54 4.69
CA PRO A 99 14.72 -9.60 4.16
C PRO A 99 13.25 -9.17 3.97
N TYR A 100 12.99 -7.87 3.86
CA TYR A 100 11.66 -7.33 4.02
C TYR A 100 10.85 -7.31 2.72
N THR A 101 9.53 -7.26 2.90
CA THR A 101 8.55 -7.28 1.84
C THR A 101 7.66 -6.04 1.85
N LEU A 102 7.50 -5.42 0.68
CA LEU A 102 6.45 -4.44 0.41
C LEU A 102 5.30 -5.11 -0.35
N THR A 103 4.11 -5.12 0.22
CA THR A 103 2.90 -5.64 -0.44
C THR A 103 2.03 -4.50 -0.96
N ILE A 104 1.71 -4.50 -2.25
CA ILE A 104 0.92 -3.45 -2.91
C ILE A 104 -0.39 -4.08 -3.41
N TYR A 105 -1.52 -3.64 -2.87
CA TYR A 105 -2.84 -4.18 -3.24
C TYR A 105 -3.44 -3.52 -4.49
N GLY A 106 -2.96 -2.34 -4.83
CA GLY A 106 -3.33 -1.55 -5.99
C GLY A 106 -2.20 -1.48 -7.00
N THR A 107 -1.97 -0.29 -7.54
CA THR A 107 -1.03 -0.06 -8.64
C THR A 107 0.28 0.50 -8.12
N LEU A 108 1.37 0.08 -8.74
CA LEU A 108 2.67 0.73 -8.63
C LEU A 108 2.89 1.58 -9.89
N SER A 109 2.85 2.90 -9.73
CA SER A 109 2.96 3.87 -10.83
C SER A 109 4.09 4.84 -10.55
N CYS A 110 5.12 4.81 -11.38
CA CYS A 110 6.29 5.64 -11.20
C CYS A 110 6.72 6.17 -12.57
N PRO A 111 7.28 7.38 -12.70
CA PRO A 111 7.58 7.94 -14.00
C PRO A 111 8.66 7.10 -14.70
N SER A 112 8.62 7.11 -16.03
CA SER A 112 9.67 6.45 -16.81
C SER A 112 11.03 7.07 -16.50
N GLY A 113 11.95 6.22 -16.05
CA GLY A 113 13.31 6.60 -15.74
C GLY A 113 14.14 6.79 -17.03
N SER A 114 15.25 7.52 -16.90
CA SER A 114 16.28 7.51 -17.93
C SER A 114 17.04 6.18 -17.91
N TRP A 115 17.68 5.81 -19.02
CA TRP A 115 18.48 4.59 -19.08
C TRP A 115 19.60 4.61 -18.01
N GLY A 116 19.71 3.53 -17.25
CA GLY A 116 20.78 3.37 -16.24
C GLY A 116 20.46 3.89 -14.84
N THR A 117 19.22 4.33 -14.57
CA THR A 117 18.80 4.70 -13.21
C THR A 117 17.68 3.80 -12.70
N ASP A 118 17.99 3.01 -11.68
CA ASP A 118 17.03 2.14 -11.00
C ASP A 118 16.01 2.99 -10.22
N LEU A 119 14.76 2.95 -10.64
CA LEU A 119 13.62 3.59 -9.97
C LEU A 119 13.32 2.96 -8.61
N ILE A 120 13.53 1.66 -8.50
CA ILE A 120 13.30 0.83 -7.32
C ILE A 120 14.57 0.03 -7.08
N GLY A 121 15.24 0.32 -5.97
CA GLY A 121 16.47 -0.38 -5.61
C GLY A 121 16.28 -1.37 -4.47
N GLY A 122 17.37 -2.03 -4.12
CA GLY A 122 17.45 -2.93 -2.98
C GLY A 122 17.26 -4.40 -3.37
N ASN A 123 17.31 -5.25 -2.37
CA ASN A 123 17.35 -6.71 -2.49
C ASN A 123 16.23 -7.42 -1.69
N GLY A 124 15.26 -6.66 -1.19
CA GLY A 124 14.03 -7.19 -0.60
C GLY A 124 13.02 -7.59 -1.67
N THR A 125 11.77 -7.83 -1.26
CA THR A 125 10.71 -8.33 -2.16
C THR A 125 9.57 -7.33 -2.32
N ILE A 126 9.06 -7.15 -3.53
CA ILE A 126 7.77 -6.49 -3.78
C ILE A 126 6.75 -7.54 -4.19
N ILE A 127 5.59 -7.55 -3.53
CA ILE A 127 4.45 -8.41 -3.89
C ILE A 127 3.28 -7.56 -4.35
N MET A 128 2.85 -7.75 -5.59
CA MET A 128 1.67 -7.10 -6.15
C MET A 128 0.45 -8.02 -5.99
N LYS A 129 -0.62 -7.52 -5.37
CA LYS A 129 -1.86 -8.27 -5.05
C LYS A 129 -3.10 -7.76 -5.79
N LYS A 130 -2.95 -6.79 -6.70
CA LYS A 130 -4.06 -6.20 -7.44
C LYS A 130 -4.81 -7.25 -8.26
N THR A 131 -6.12 -7.30 -8.11
CA THR A 131 -6.97 -8.35 -8.70
C THR A 131 -7.49 -8.01 -10.10
N SER A 132 -7.37 -6.77 -10.57
CA SER A 132 -7.78 -6.38 -11.93
C SER A 132 -7.20 -5.04 -12.34
N GLY A 133 -7.17 -4.77 -13.66
CA GLY A 133 -6.64 -3.53 -14.22
C GLY A 133 -5.11 -3.50 -14.28
N THR A 134 -4.53 -2.31 -14.44
CA THR A 134 -3.08 -2.15 -14.56
C THR A 134 -2.40 -2.30 -13.20
N ILE A 135 -1.49 -3.27 -13.10
CA ILE A 135 -0.76 -3.59 -11.86
C ILE A 135 0.49 -2.71 -11.74
N ILE A 136 1.17 -2.48 -12.86
CA ILE A 136 2.40 -1.68 -12.94
C ILE A 136 2.30 -0.74 -14.13
N GLU A 137 2.61 0.53 -13.90
CA GLU A 137 2.66 1.57 -14.92
C GLU A 137 4.06 2.18 -15.00
N ASN A 138 4.56 2.36 -16.23
CA ASN A 138 5.76 3.15 -16.53
C ASN A 138 7.03 2.67 -15.80
N TRP A 139 7.16 1.35 -15.64
CA TRP A 139 8.32 0.75 -14.98
C TRP A 139 9.60 0.94 -15.79
N ALA A 140 10.52 1.72 -15.22
CA ALA A 140 11.85 1.94 -15.79
C ALA A 140 12.75 0.71 -15.65
N ASN A 141 13.78 0.62 -16.50
CA ASN A 141 14.83 -0.40 -16.42
C ASN A 141 15.42 -0.46 -15.00
N GLN A 142 15.42 -1.65 -14.38
CA GLN A 142 16.11 -1.91 -13.11
C GLN A 142 17.27 -2.84 -13.38
N SER A 143 18.47 -2.43 -12.99
CA SER A 143 19.70 -3.21 -13.10
C SER A 143 20.01 -4.02 -11.84
N THR A 144 19.43 -3.65 -10.69
CA THR A 144 19.78 -4.22 -9.37
C THR A 144 18.62 -4.83 -8.57
N PHE A 145 17.36 -4.60 -8.96
CA PHE A 145 16.20 -5.14 -8.23
C PHE A 145 15.75 -6.47 -8.83
N GLU A 146 15.85 -7.54 -8.04
CA GLU A 146 15.71 -8.92 -8.55
C GLU A 146 14.40 -9.61 -8.16
N ASN A 147 13.68 -9.13 -7.13
CA ASN A 147 12.56 -9.88 -6.52
C ASN A 147 11.22 -9.13 -6.61
N LEU A 148 10.58 -9.21 -7.79
CA LEU A 148 9.19 -8.80 -7.99
C LEU A 148 8.28 -10.03 -8.15
N ILE A 149 7.26 -10.12 -7.30
CA ILE A 149 6.22 -11.17 -7.37
C ILE A 149 4.90 -10.51 -7.72
N ILE A 150 4.24 -10.99 -8.78
CA ILE A 150 2.88 -10.59 -9.14
C ILE A 150 1.94 -11.75 -8.83
N ASP A 151 1.09 -11.58 -7.82
CA ASP A 151 0.13 -12.58 -7.34
C ASP A 151 -1.27 -11.94 -7.22
N PRO A 152 -1.97 -11.77 -8.34
CA PRO A 152 -3.30 -11.17 -8.35
C PRO A 152 -4.37 -12.15 -7.81
N GLY A 153 -4.02 -13.41 -7.51
CA GLY A 153 -4.96 -14.48 -7.27
C GLY A 153 -5.50 -15.13 -8.56
N ALA A 154 -6.15 -16.29 -8.41
CA ALA A 154 -6.64 -17.07 -9.54
C ALA A 154 -7.76 -16.36 -10.33
N GLY A 155 -7.69 -16.47 -11.67
CA GLY A 155 -8.70 -15.92 -12.57
C GLY A 155 -8.56 -14.43 -12.87
N ASN A 156 -7.53 -13.78 -12.34
CA ASN A 156 -7.28 -12.35 -12.51
C ASN A 156 -6.25 -12.07 -13.60
N THR A 157 -6.48 -10.99 -14.35
CA THR A 157 -5.60 -10.56 -15.44
C THR A 157 -4.49 -9.66 -14.92
N VAL A 158 -3.26 -9.94 -15.35
CA VAL A 158 -2.10 -9.08 -15.13
C VAL A 158 -1.91 -8.22 -16.37
N ASN A 159 -2.10 -6.90 -16.25
CA ASN A 159 -1.70 -5.95 -17.29
C ASN A 159 -0.40 -5.23 -16.91
N LEU A 160 0.55 -5.26 -17.84
CA LEU A 160 1.90 -4.70 -17.73
C LEU A 160 2.07 -3.68 -18.86
N ASP A 161 1.95 -2.39 -18.53
CA ASP A 161 2.04 -1.32 -19.52
C ASP A 161 3.41 -0.63 -19.46
N ASN A 162 4.07 -0.49 -20.61
CA ASN A 162 5.34 0.26 -20.77
C ASN A 162 6.46 -0.24 -19.83
N VAL A 163 6.59 -1.56 -19.69
CA VAL A 163 7.52 -2.22 -18.76
C VAL A 163 8.77 -2.65 -19.51
N ASN A 164 9.92 -2.06 -19.19
CA ASN A 164 11.22 -2.46 -19.77
C ASN A 164 12.00 -3.24 -18.69
N MET A 165 11.66 -4.53 -18.52
CA MET A 165 12.23 -5.40 -17.48
C MET A 165 13.08 -6.52 -18.07
N ALA A 166 14.19 -6.84 -17.41
CA ALA A 166 15.04 -7.95 -17.81
C ALA A 166 14.36 -9.32 -17.55
N TRP A 167 13.62 -9.48 -16.44
CA TRP A 167 12.90 -10.73 -16.11
C TRP A 167 11.70 -10.45 -15.18
N VAL A 168 10.49 -10.87 -15.55
CA VAL A 168 9.32 -10.87 -14.66
C VAL A 168 8.96 -12.33 -14.37
N TRP A 169 8.99 -12.74 -13.10
CA TRP A 169 8.50 -14.06 -12.71
C TRP A 169 7.03 -13.95 -12.31
N CYS A 170 6.15 -14.39 -13.19
CA CYS A 170 4.73 -14.55 -12.89
C CYS A 170 4.52 -15.96 -12.32
N SER A 171 4.21 -16.07 -11.04
CA SER A 171 3.89 -17.35 -10.38
C SER A 171 2.39 -17.46 -10.22
N THR A 172 1.77 -18.43 -10.90
CA THR A 172 0.41 -18.86 -10.57
C THR A 172 0.48 -19.74 -9.34
N SER A 173 0.51 -19.16 -8.14
CA SER A 173 0.49 -19.96 -6.91
C SER A 173 -0.88 -20.66 -6.77
N TRP A 174 -0.98 -21.86 -7.33
CA TRP A 174 -1.89 -22.88 -6.82
C TRP A 174 -1.15 -23.64 -5.71
N PRO A 175 -1.77 -23.93 -4.56
CA PRO A 175 -1.33 -25.10 -3.83
C PRO A 175 -1.59 -26.29 -4.77
N SER A 176 -0.52 -26.91 -5.27
CA SER A 176 -0.62 -28.20 -5.91
C SER A 176 -1.21 -29.16 -4.88
N THR A 177 -2.52 -29.36 -4.94
CA THR A 177 -3.13 -30.53 -4.30
C THR A 177 -2.66 -31.71 -5.12
N SER A 178 -1.56 -32.31 -4.66
CA SER A 178 -1.14 -33.64 -5.05
C SER A 178 -2.35 -34.57 -4.94
N LYS A 179 -2.83 -35.07 -6.07
CA LYS A 179 -3.58 -36.32 -6.16
C LYS A 179 -2.62 -37.42 -6.55
#